data_AF-A0A0K3ARZ8-F1
#
_entry.id   AF-A0A0K3ARZ8-F1
#
_cell.length_a   1.000
_cell.length_b   1.000
_cell.length_c   1.000
_cell.angle_alpha   90.00
_cell.angle_beta   90.00
_cell.angle_gamma   90.00
#
_symmetry.space_group_name_H-M   'P 1'
#
loop_
_entity.id
_entity.type
_entity.pdbx_description
1 polymer ?
#
loop_
_entity_poly.entity_id
_entity_poly.type
_entity_poly.pdbx_seq_one_letter_code
_entity_poly.pdbx_strand_id
1 'polypeptide(L)'
;MCRVRSDSIVEDKKAGSTGALPGYVLSRFKRMIEPVNAMRMTLITILQYGALWRQTLSLETAKQLKSTVTKIIFIREQFAKQMDIFDEALLNADNIHPDAFRACSMFLIKLDQLMNKFELRSLQYHFANAIDNKDLEKMDSYLESANKMSAEFSEALKDDVKTELEALSLTDSSIPTLKNY
;
A
#
# COMPACT_ATOMS: atom_id res chain seq x y z
N MET A 1 5.60 -66.12 -9.09
CA MET A 1 4.89 -64.97 -8.51
C MET A 1 5.91 -63.87 -8.23
N CYS A 2 5.88 -62.79 -9.01
CA CYS A 2 6.84 -61.70 -8.93
C CYS A 2 6.70 -60.94 -7.60
N ARG A 3 7.77 -60.90 -6.81
CA ARG A 3 7.91 -59.99 -5.67
C ARG A 3 8.18 -58.59 -6.23
N VAL A 4 7.18 -57.72 -6.18
CA VAL A 4 7.37 -56.29 -6.43
C VAL A 4 8.14 -55.73 -5.23
N ARG A 5 9.40 -55.39 -5.49
CA ARG A 5 10.29 -54.65 -4.59
C ARG A 5 10.61 -53.36 -5.34
N SER A 6 9.92 -52.30 -4.97
CA SER A 6 10.20 -50.91 -5.39
C SER A 6 9.67 -50.07 -4.23
N ASP A 7 10.50 -49.92 -3.21
CA ASP A 7 11.33 -48.73 -3.04
C ASP A 7 10.47 -47.57 -2.51
N SER A 8 10.53 -47.51 -1.17
CA SER A 8 10.69 -46.27 -0.40
C SER A 8 9.97 -45.05 -0.96
N ILE A 9 8.82 -44.77 -0.33
CA ILE A 9 8.43 -43.46 0.21
C ILE A 9 9.48 -42.41 -0.16
N VAL A 10 9.17 -41.63 -1.19
CA VAL A 10 9.83 -40.37 -1.45
C VAL A 10 9.49 -39.50 -0.24
N GLU A 11 10.37 -39.51 0.75
CA GLU A 11 10.56 -38.39 1.65
C GLU A 11 10.97 -37.22 0.76
N ASP A 12 9.96 -36.53 0.20
CA ASP A 12 10.24 -35.31 -0.51
C ASP A 12 10.79 -34.34 0.53
N LYS A 13 12.03 -33.97 0.25
CA LYS A 13 12.92 -33.34 1.18
C LYS A 13 12.21 -32.12 1.73
N LYS A 14 12.36 -31.91 3.04
CA LYS A 14 12.28 -30.59 3.66
C LYS A 14 13.20 -29.64 2.88
N ALA A 15 12.71 -29.08 1.78
CA ALA A 15 13.22 -27.84 1.25
C ALA A 15 12.92 -26.85 2.37
N GLY A 16 13.96 -26.44 3.09
CA GLY A 16 13.86 -25.38 4.07
C GLY A 16 13.29 -24.17 3.34
N SER A 17 11.99 -23.97 3.45
CA SER A 17 11.34 -22.72 3.14
C SER A 17 11.98 -21.72 4.08
N THR A 18 12.99 -21.01 3.59
CA THR A 18 13.39 -19.76 4.21
C THR A 18 12.14 -18.89 4.12
N GLY A 19 11.45 -18.69 5.26
CA GLY A 19 10.14 -18.02 5.30
C GLY A 19 10.14 -16.55 4.83
N ALA A 20 11.25 -16.07 4.29
CA ALA A 20 11.41 -14.75 3.72
C ALA A 20 10.88 -14.68 2.29
N LEU A 21 10.37 -13.49 1.93
CA LEU A 21 10.05 -13.21 0.54
C LEU A 21 11.32 -13.16 -0.32
N PRO A 22 11.25 -13.65 -1.57
CA PRO A 22 12.30 -13.39 -2.54
C PRO A 22 12.56 -11.88 -2.67
N GLY A 23 13.82 -11.47 -2.81
CA GLY A 23 14.19 -10.05 -2.84
C GLY A 23 13.51 -9.23 -3.94
N TYR A 24 13.12 -9.86 -5.05
CA TYR A 24 12.34 -9.19 -6.09
C TYR A 24 10.90 -8.91 -5.65
N VAL A 25 10.24 -9.80 -4.89
CA VAL A 25 8.90 -9.56 -4.33
C VAL A 25 8.96 -8.41 -3.35
N LEU A 26 9.97 -8.39 -2.47
CA LEU A 26 10.20 -7.30 -1.53
C LEU A 26 10.40 -5.95 -2.25
N SER A 27 11.17 -5.93 -3.35
CA SER A 27 11.35 -4.73 -4.17
C SER A 27 10.04 -4.25 -4.80
N ARG A 28 9.20 -5.17 -5.28
CA ARG A 28 7.88 -4.85 -5.83
C ARG A 28 6.91 -4.36 -4.76
N PHE A 29 6.93 -4.95 -3.57
CA PHE A 29 6.16 -4.51 -2.42
C PHE A 29 6.44 -3.04 -2.08
N LYS A 30 7.73 -2.66 -2.02
CA LYS A 30 8.13 -1.26 -1.79
C LYS A 30 7.57 -0.31 -2.86
N ARG A 31 7.62 -0.68 -4.13
CA ARG A 31 7.05 0.12 -5.24
C ARG A 31 5.53 0.23 -5.17
N MET A 32 4.85 -0.79 -4.67
CA MET A 32 3.40 -0.79 -4.48
C MET A 32 2.96 0.15 -3.32
N ILE A 33 3.82 0.36 -2.33
CA ILE A 33 3.60 1.33 -1.24
C ILE A 33 3.85 2.80 -1.69
N GLU A 34 4.68 3.04 -2.70
CA GLU A 34 5.01 4.41 -3.16
C GLU A 34 3.77 5.25 -3.51
N PRO A 35 2.80 4.76 -4.32
CA PRO A 35 1.54 5.45 -4.56
C PRO A 35 0.73 5.75 -3.29
N VAL A 36 0.73 4.85 -2.31
CA VAL A 36 0.02 5.04 -1.04
C VAL A 36 0.62 6.21 -0.26
N ASN A 37 1.95 6.27 -0.18
CA ASN A 37 2.63 7.41 0.44
C ASN A 37 2.44 8.70 -0.38
N ALA A 38 2.44 8.63 -1.71
CA ALA A 38 2.15 9.78 -2.57
C ALA A 38 0.71 10.30 -2.35
N MET A 39 -0.26 9.41 -2.14
CA MET A 39 -1.64 9.79 -1.79
C MET A 39 -1.68 10.54 -0.46
N ARG A 40 -1.02 10.00 0.57
CA ARG A 40 -0.89 10.66 1.88
C ARG A 40 -0.33 12.08 1.75
N MET A 41 0.78 12.24 1.05
CA MET A 41 1.41 13.54 0.83
C MET A 41 0.51 14.49 0.04
N THR A 42 -0.19 13.98 -0.97
CA THR A 42 -1.15 14.77 -1.76
C THR A 42 -2.28 15.30 -0.88
N LEU A 43 -2.84 14.48 0.01
CA LEU A 43 -3.86 14.92 0.97
C LEU A 43 -3.33 16.00 1.91
N ILE A 44 -2.10 15.87 2.42
CA ILE A 44 -1.45 16.92 3.23
C ILE A 44 -1.33 18.23 2.45
N THR A 45 -0.91 18.16 1.19
CA THR A 45 -0.80 19.34 0.32
C THR A 45 -2.17 19.97 0.04
N ILE A 46 -3.23 19.18 -0.12
CA ILE A 46 -4.61 19.67 -0.24
C ILE A 46 -5.03 20.43 1.02
N LEU A 47 -4.69 19.94 2.22
CA LEU A 47 -4.97 20.63 3.47
C LEU A 47 -4.24 21.98 3.56
N GLN A 48 -2.96 22.01 3.19
CA GLN A 48 -2.15 23.24 3.19
C GLN A 48 -2.70 24.29 2.22
N TYR A 49 -2.95 23.91 0.97
CA TYR A 49 -3.53 24.82 -0.02
C TYR A 49 -4.98 25.17 0.29
N GLY A 50 -5.75 24.27 0.87
CA GLY A 50 -7.10 24.54 1.35
C GLY A 50 -7.13 25.62 2.41
N ALA A 51 -6.26 25.53 3.42
CA ALA A 51 -6.12 26.56 4.45
C ALA A 51 -5.67 27.91 3.87
N LEU A 52 -4.67 27.91 2.97
CA LEU A 52 -4.18 29.12 2.32
C LEU A 52 -5.25 29.77 1.43
N TRP A 53 -6.01 28.96 0.67
CA TRP A 53 -7.06 29.46 -0.19
C TRP A 53 -8.18 30.10 0.64
N ARG A 54 -8.56 29.53 1.79
CA ARG A 54 -9.56 30.16 2.68
C ARG A 54 -9.15 31.55 3.15
N GLN A 55 -7.86 31.76 3.41
CA GLN A 55 -7.35 33.05 3.90
C GLN A 55 -7.25 34.09 2.78
N THR A 56 -6.85 33.65 1.57
CA THR A 56 -6.49 34.57 0.48
C THR A 56 -7.57 34.72 -0.57
N LEU A 57 -8.44 33.71 -0.72
CA LEU A 57 -9.34 33.51 -1.86
C LEU A 57 -8.66 33.70 -3.21
N SER A 58 -7.35 33.45 -3.28
CA SER A 58 -6.55 33.78 -4.44
C SER A 58 -6.82 32.79 -5.58
N LEU A 59 -6.87 33.32 -6.80
CA LEU A 59 -7.04 32.51 -8.01
C LEU A 59 -5.86 31.54 -8.19
N GLU A 60 -4.66 31.95 -7.82
CA GLU A 60 -3.46 31.12 -7.95
C GLU A 60 -3.50 29.92 -7.00
N THR A 61 -3.86 30.14 -5.72
CA THR A 61 -4.05 29.03 -4.78
C THR A 61 -5.19 28.11 -5.21
N ALA A 62 -6.27 28.66 -5.79
CA ALA A 62 -7.37 27.85 -6.32
C ALA A 62 -6.88 26.90 -7.43
N LYS A 63 -6.05 27.38 -8.36
CA LYS A 63 -5.46 26.56 -9.42
C LYS A 63 -4.55 25.47 -8.86
N GLN A 64 -3.68 25.80 -7.90
CA GLN A 64 -2.78 24.84 -7.27
C GLN A 64 -3.56 23.76 -6.50
N LEU A 65 -4.61 24.16 -5.78
CA LEU A 65 -5.48 23.26 -5.04
C LEU A 65 -6.19 22.28 -5.97
N LYS A 66 -6.82 22.78 -7.04
CA LYS A 66 -7.47 21.92 -8.05
C LYS A 66 -6.49 20.99 -8.76
N SER A 67 -5.34 21.49 -9.18
CA SER A 67 -4.29 20.68 -9.79
C SER A 67 -3.82 19.56 -8.86
N THR A 68 -3.68 19.86 -7.57
CA THR A 68 -3.30 18.87 -6.55
C THR A 68 -4.38 17.81 -6.40
N VAL A 69 -5.65 18.18 -6.40
CA VAL A 69 -6.78 17.24 -6.30
C VAL A 69 -6.83 16.31 -7.52
N THR A 70 -6.55 16.82 -8.72
CA THR A 70 -6.47 15.98 -9.94
C THR A 70 -5.39 14.90 -9.84
N LYS A 71 -4.32 15.11 -9.07
CA LYS A 71 -3.28 14.08 -8.87
C LYS A 71 -3.80 12.82 -8.20
N ILE A 72 -4.90 12.90 -7.43
CA ILE A 72 -5.54 11.73 -6.81
C ILE A 72 -5.85 10.66 -7.85
N ILE A 73 -6.34 11.06 -9.04
CA ILE A 73 -6.68 10.14 -10.14
C ILE A 73 -5.44 9.36 -10.57
N PHE A 74 -4.39 10.09 -10.93
CA PHE A 74 -3.15 9.51 -11.39
C PHE A 74 -2.54 8.57 -10.35
N ILE A 75 -2.56 8.96 -9.06
CA ILE A 75 -2.00 8.13 -7.98
C ILE A 75 -2.81 6.83 -7.82
N ARG A 76 -4.14 6.88 -7.92
CA ARG A 76 -4.99 5.68 -7.86
C ARG A 76 -4.74 4.73 -9.04
N GLU A 77 -4.57 5.27 -10.25
CA GLU A 77 -4.21 4.48 -11.43
C GLU A 77 -2.83 3.83 -11.28
N GLN A 78 -1.84 4.58 -10.77
CA GLN A 78 -0.52 4.02 -10.48
C GLN A 78 -0.60 2.92 -9.42
N PHE A 79 -1.38 3.11 -8.36
CA PHE A 79 -1.58 2.09 -7.34
C PHE A 79 -2.17 0.80 -7.92
N ALA A 80 -3.27 0.89 -8.69
CA ALA A 80 -3.89 -0.27 -9.32
C ALA A 80 -2.88 -1.04 -10.20
N LYS A 81 -2.10 -0.31 -11.00
CA LYS A 81 -1.04 -0.92 -11.83
C LYS A 81 0.04 -1.61 -11.00
N GLN A 82 0.48 -1.02 -9.88
CA GLN A 82 1.48 -1.65 -9.03
C GLN A 82 0.92 -2.86 -8.27
N MET A 83 -0.38 -2.83 -7.93
CA MET A 83 -1.08 -3.93 -7.30
C MET A 83 -1.14 -5.15 -8.24
N ASP A 84 -1.57 -4.97 -9.49
CA ASP A 84 -1.58 -6.04 -10.50
C ASP A 84 -0.20 -6.68 -10.68
N ILE A 85 0.84 -5.85 -10.78
CA ILE A 85 2.23 -6.29 -10.93
C ILE A 85 2.70 -7.07 -9.68
N PHE A 86 2.29 -6.64 -8.49
CA PHE A 86 2.67 -7.29 -7.25
C PHE A 86 1.96 -8.63 -7.08
N ASP A 87 0.66 -8.71 -7.41
CA ASP A 87 -0.11 -9.95 -7.38
C ASP A 87 0.49 -10.99 -8.33
N GLU A 88 0.87 -10.58 -9.55
CA GLU A 88 1.60 -11.45 -10.48
C GLU A 88 2.94 -11.92 -9.90
N ALA A 89 3.71 -11.03 -9.26
CA ALA A 89 4.98 -11.39 -8.65
C ALA A 89 4.83 -12.35 -7.47
N LEU A 90 3.74 -12.21 -6.70
CA LEU A 90 3.42 -13.05 -5.56
C LEU A 90 2.97 -14.45 -6.01
N LEU A 91 2.19 -14.54 -7.09
CA LEU A 91 1.76 -15.82 -7.67
C LEU A 91 2.91 -16.59 -8.35
N ASN A 92 3.86 -15.88 -8.95
CA ASN A 92 5.02 -16.47 -9.63
C ASN A 92 6.20 -16.77 -8.70
N ALA A 93 6.07 -16.48 -7.40
CA ALA A 93 7.14 -16.70 -6.46
C ALA A 93 7.13 -18.11 -5.88
N ASP A 94 8.19 -18.86 -6.20
CA ASP A 94 8.39 -20.20 -5.68
C ASP A 94 8.63 -20.17 -4.16
N ASN A 95 8.05 -21.15 -3.46
CA ASN A 95 8.30 -21.42 -2.04
C ASN A 95 8.00 -20.27 -1.06
N ILE A 96 7.07 -19.34 -1.39
CA ILE A 96 6.58 -18.38 -0.39
C ILE A 96 5.89 -19.15 0.74
N HIS A 97 6.26 -18.80 1.98
CA HIS A 97 5.59 -19.31 3.15
C HIS A 97 4.10 -18.88 3.19
N PRO A 98 3.13 -19.77 3.43
CA PRO A 98 1.71 -19.43 3.42
C PRO A 98 1.31 -18.26 4.33
N ASP A 99 1.95 -18.13 5.50
CA ASP A 99 1.71 -16.98 6.38
C ASP A 99 2.23 -15.66 5.81
N ALA A 100 3.37 -15.67 5.12
CA ALA A 100 3.92 -14.50 4.44
C ALA A 100 3.01 -14.07 3.29
N PHE A 101 2.51 -15.04 2.51
CA PHE A 101 1.51 -14.80 1.47
C PHE A 101 0.24 -14.19 2.08
N ARG A 102 -0.33 -14.79 3.13
CA ARG A 102 -1.55 -14.29 3.80
C ARG A 102 -1.36 -12.87 4.35
N ALA A 103 -0.23 -12.59 5.02
CA ALA A 103 0.07 -11.28 5.56
C ALA A 103 0.15 -10.22 4.45
N CYS A 104 0.87 -10.52 3.36
CA CYS A 104 0.91 -9.64 2.18
C CYS A 104 -0.49 -9.38 1.64
N SER A 105 -1.28 -10.43 1.38
CA SER A 105 -2.62 -10.29 0.81
C SER A 105 -3.56 -9.47 1.70
N MET A 106 -3.53 -9.70 3.02
CA MET A 106 -4.36 -8.91 3.96
C MET A 106 -3.97 -7.44 3.96
N PHE A 107 -2.67 -7.14 3.94
CA PHE A 107 -2.18 -5.77 3.88
C PHE A 107 -2.59 -5.08 2.56
N LEU A 108 -2.47 -5.78 1.42
CA LEU A 108 -2.92 -5.26 0.13
C LEU A 108 -4.41 -4.93 0.12
N ILE A 109 -5.25 -5.81 0.67
CA ILE A 109 -6.70 -5.58 0.76
C ILE A 109 -6.97 -4.29 1.57
N LYS A 110 -6.26 -4.08 2.68
CA LYS A 110 -6.40 -2.86 3.49
C LYS A 110 -5.99 -1.61 2.69
N LEU A 111 -4.88 -1.67 1.96
CA LEU A 111 -4.44 -0.56 1.11
C LEU A 111 -5.42 -0.26 -0.02
N ASP A 112 -5.94 -1.30 -0.69
CA ASP A 112 -6.92 -1.15 -1.76
C ASP A 112 -8.23 -0.52 -1.25
N GLN A 113 -8.72 -0.95 -0.09
CA GLN A 113 -9.87 -0.35 0.56
C GLN A 113 -9.66 1.15 0.83
N LEU A 114 -8.48 1.53 1.34
CA LEU A 114 -8.13 2.94 1.57
C LEU A 114 -8.09 3.74 0.26
N MET A 115 -7.47 3.19 -0.78
CA MET A 115 -7.34 3.81 -2.10
C MET A 115 -8.68 3.94 -2.86
N ASN A 116 -9.69 3.15 -2.48
CA ASN A 116 -11.02 3.16 -3.10
C ASN A 116 -12.13 3.72 -2.21
N LYS A 117 -11.78 4.33 -1.07
CA LYS A 117 -12.75 5.01 -0.19
C LYS A 117 -13.60 6.02 -0.96
N PHE A 118 -14.87 6.07 -0.56
CA PHE A 118 -15.85 6.97 -1.18
C PHE A 118 -15.47 8.43 -0.99
N GLU A 119 -14.94 8.78 0.17
CA GLU A 119 -14.47 10.12 0.53
C GLU A 119 -13.38 10.62 -0.42
N LEU A 120 -12.47 9.73 -0.83
CA LEU A 120 -11.41 10.08 -1.77
C LEU A 120 -11.96 10.36 -3.16
N ARG A 121 -12.94 9.56 -3.61
CA ARG A 121 -13.68 9.80 -4.86
C ARG A 121 -14.49 11.10 -4.79
N SER A 122 -15.16 11.34 -3.68
CA SER A 122 -15.94 12.56 -3.48
C SER A 122 -15.05 13.80 -3.55
N LEU A 123 -13.90 13.78 -2.86
CA LEU A 123 -12.88 14.82 -2.94
C LEU A 123 -12.39 15.03 -4.38
N GLN A 124 -12.10 13.94 -5.09
CA GLN A 124 -11.66 13.96 -6.49
C GLN A 124 -12.66 14.63 -7.43
N TYR A 125 -13.96 14.35 -7.30
CA TYR A 125 -14.97 14.81 -8.27
C TYR A 125 -15.66 16.12 -7.91
N HIS A 126 -15.79 16.44 -6.62
CA HIS A 126 -16.68 17.53 -6.19
C HIS A 126 -15.96 18.72 -5.56
N PHE A 127 -14.72 18.53 -5.10
CA PHE A 127 -14.01 19.61 -4.40
C PHE A 127 -13.68 20.79 -5.31
N ALA A 128 -13.36 20.54 -6.59
CA ALA A 128 -13.15 21.60 -7.57
C ALA A 128 -14.39 22.50 -7.73
N ASN A 129 -15.58 21.91 -7.74
CA ASN A 129 -16.85 22.65 -7.82
C ASN A 129 -17.10 23.49 -6.56
N ALA A 130 -16.72 22.99 -5.39
CA ALA A 130 -16.82 23.76 -4.15
C ALA A 130 -15.91 25.00 -4.18
N ILE A 131 -14.70 24.87 -4.72
CA ILE A 131 -13.77 25.99 -4.94
C ILE A 131 -14.35 27.01 -5.92
N ASP A 132 -14.87 26.55 -7.07
CA ASP A 132 -15.44 27.42 -8.09
C ASP A 132 -16.64 28.22 -7.59
N ASN A 133 -17.50 27.57 -6.80
CA ASN A 133 -18.69 28.20 -6.24
C ASN A 133 -18.39 29.01 -4.97
N LYS A 134 -17.14 29.02 -4.49
CA LYS A 134 -16.73 29.60 -3.20
C LYS A 134 -17.59 29.07 -2.03
N ASP A 135 -17.99 27.81 -2.11
CA ASP A 135 -18.84 27.14 -1.12
C ASP A 135 -17.97 26.69 0.07
N LEU A 136 -17.79 27.59 1.03
CA LEU A 136 -16.90 27.39 2.18
C LEU A 136 -17.35 26.19 3.02
N GLU A 137 -18.64 26.01 3.25
CA GLU A 137 -19.17 24.90 4.05
C GLU A 137 -18.83 23.54 3.42
N LYS A 138 -19.03 23.39 2.11
CA LYS A 138 -18.62 22.15 1.42
C LYS A 138 -17.11 21.97 1.43
N MET A 139 -16.35 23.04 1.20
CA MET A 139 -14.89 22.96 1.27
C MET A 139 -14.42 22.49 2.65
N ASP A 140 -15.09 22.91 3.72
CA ASP A 140 -14.83 22.47 5.09
C ASP A 140 -15.04 20.99 5.29
N SER A 141 -16.16 20.46 4.82
CA SER A 141 -16.42 19.02 4.85
C SER A 141 -15.37 18.21 4.07
N TYR A 142 -14.94 18.70 2.90
CA TYR A 142 -13.91 18.03 2.10
C TYR A 142 -12.52 18.08 2.74
N LEU A 143 -12.13 19.21 3.35
CA LEU A 143 -10.86 19.31 4.07
C LEU A 143 -10.85 18.44 5.33
N GLU A 144 -11.97 18.35 6.05
CA GLU A 144 -12.11 17.42 7.18
C GLU A 144 -11.95 15.96 6.71
N SER A 145 -12.61 15.60 5.60
CA SER A 145 -12.47 14.28 4.98
C SER A 145 -11.03 13.99 4.57
N ALA A 146 -10.35 14.95 3.95
CA ALA A 146 -8.94 14.83 3.55
C ALA A 146 -8.02 14.65 4.77
N ASN A 147 -8.29 15.35 5.87
CA ASN A 147 -7.56 15.21 7.12
C ASN A 147 -7.73 13.81 7.73
N LYS A 148 -8.96 13.32 7.82
CA LYS A 148 -9.26 11.97 8.29
C LYS A 148 -8.57 10.91 7.42
N MET A 149 -8.69 11.02 6.10
CA MET A 149 -8.03 10.09 5.18
C MET A 149 -6.50 10.14 5.33
N SER A 150 -5.90 11.32 5.45
CA SER A 150 -4.44 11.45 5.64
C SER A 150 -3.96 10.74 6.91
N ALA A 151 -4.73 10.81 7.99
CA ALA A 151 -4.45 10.09 9.22
C ALA A 151 -4.57 8.57 9.03
N GLU A 152 -5.62 8.09 8.35
CA GLU A 152 -5.80 6.66 8.05
C GLU A 152 -4.68 6.09 7.17
N PHE A 153 -4.24 6.85 6.15
CA PHE A 153 -3.05 6.50 5.35
C PHE A 153 -1.78 6.49 6.20
N SER A 154 -1.62 7.44 7.12
CA SER A 154 -0.47 7.45 8.03
C SER A 154 -0.46 6.22 8.92
N GLU A 155 -1.62 5.82 9.43
CA GLU A 155 -1.75 4.64 10.28
C GLU A 155 -1.42 3.34 9.53
N ALA A 156 -1.98 3.18 8.33
CA ALA A 156 -1.66 2.04 7.48
C ALA A 156 -0.18 1.96 7.06
N LEU A 157 0.55 3.08 7.07
CA LEU A 157 1.98 3.11 6.73
C LEU A 157 2.91 3.00 7.94
N LYS A 158 2.45 3.27 9.17
CA LYS A 158 3.28 3.25 10.39
C LYS A 158 3.54 1.82 10.87
N ASP A 159 2.47 1.06 11.08
CA ASP A 159 2.55 -0.19 11.83
C ASP A 159 2.64 -1.40 10.90
N ASP A 160 1.90 -1.39 9.80
CA ASP A 160 1.82 -2.55 8.91
C ASP A 160 3.05 -2.70 8.01
N VAL A 161 3.60 -1.62 7.45
CA VAL A 161 4.76 -1.77 6.55
C VAL A 161 5.97 -2.30 7.32
N LYS A 162 6.18 -1.85 8.56
CA LYS A 162 7.31 -2.29 9.36
C LYS A 162 7.08 -3.68 9.95
N THR A 163 5.91 -3.95 10.53
CA THR A 163 5.61 -5.26 11.13
C THR A 163 5.51 -6.35 10.06
N GLU A 164 4.92 -6.05 8.90
CA GLU A 164 4.84 -7.00 7.81
C GLU A 164 6.22 -7.18 7.18
N LEU A 165 7.00 -6.11 6.93
CA LEU A 165 8.38 -6.29 6.45
C LEU A 165 9.27 -7.05 7.44
N GLU A 166 9.09 -6.85 8.74
CA GLU A 166 9.79 -7.60 9.79
C GLU A 166 9.32 -9.06 9.82
N ALA A 167 8.02 -9.33 9.73
CA ALA A 167 7.47 -10.69 9.60
C ALA A 167 7.98 -11.40 8.34
N LEU A 168 8.14 -10.66 7.25
CA LEU A 168 8.71 -11.10 5.97
C LEU A 168 10.25 -11.20 6.00
N SER A 169 10.89 -10.58 7.00
CA SER A 169 12.34 -10.65 7.26
C SER A 169 12.67 -11.57 8.45
N LEU A 170 11.71 -12.34 8.98
CA LEU A 170 11.93 -13.36 10.02
C LEU A 170 12.67 -14.58 9.44
N THR A 171 13.88 -14.34 8.95
CA THR A 171 14.94 -15.32 8.79
C THR A 171 16.25 -14.62 9.13
N ASP A 172 16.55 -14.45 10.42
CA ASP A 172 17.95 -14.28 10.84
C ASP A 172 18.24 -14.77 12.28
N SER A 173 17.25 -15.21 13.06
CA SER A 173 17.49 -15.71 14.42
C SER A 173 17.65 -17.24 14.54
N SER A 174 17.71 -17.98 13.44
CA SER A 174 18.05 -19.40 13.47
C SER A 174 19.09 -19.77 12.41
N ILE A 175 20.20 -19.03 12.38
CA ILE A 175 21.48 -19.63 12.02
C ILE A 175 21.80 -20.58 13.18
N PRO A 176 21.81 -21.92 12.99
CA PRO A 176 22.31 -22.81 14.01
C PRO A 176 23.74 -22.34 14.25
N THR A 177 24.01 -21.89 15.46
CA THR A 177 25.37 -21.58 15.87
C THR A 177 26.15 -22.87 15.63
N LEU A 178 26.92 -22.89 14.55
CA LEU A 178 28.06 -23.78 14.38
C LEU A 178 29.03 -23.40 15.50
N LYS A 179 28.70 -23.81 16.73
CA LYS A 179 29.71 -24.00 17.75
C LYS A 179 30.44 -25.27 17.35
N ASN A 180 31.43 -25.05 16.49
CA ASN A 180 32.67 -25.79 16.56
C ASN A 180 33.11 -25.80 18.03
N TYR A 181 32.94 -26.93 18.71
CA TYR A 181 33.83 -27.54 19.72
C TYR A 181 33.19 -28.85 20.19
#